data_AF-A0A1Z4IFC4-F1
#
_entry.id   AF-A0A1Z4IFC4-F1
#
_cell.length_a   1.000
_cell.length_b   1.000
_cell.length_c   1.000
_cell.angle_alpha   90.00
_cell.angle_beta   90.00
_cell.angle_gamma   90.00
#
_symmetry.space_group_name_H-M   'P 1'
#
loop_
_entity.id
_entity.type
_entity.pdbx_description
1 polymer ?
#
loop_
_entity_poly.entity_id
_entity_poly.type
_entity_poly.pdbx_seq_one_letter_code
_entity_poly.pdbx_strand_id
1 'polypeptide(L)'
;MIVEVLSKSTKGYDKEDKFQAYRTIPSFQECLLIDQTRIHVEQFSKTRKKQWNLREYNEEDEAIAFVTVPFEITLQDLYDKVNFELAEPEGKIESVE
;
A
#
# COMPACT_ATOMS: atom_id res chain seq x y z
N MET A 1 -14.24 0.34 0.21
CA MET A 1 -12.79 0.07 0.37
C MET A 1 -12.07 0.42 -0.92
N ILE A 2 -10.81 0.83 -0.85
CA ILE A 2 -9.92 1.04 -2.01
C ILE A 2 -8.62 0.28 -1.72
N VAL A 3 -8.04 -0.36 -2.74
CA VAL A 3 -6.75 -1.03 -2.68
C VAL A 3 -5.87 -0.44 -3.78
N GLU A 4 -4.68 0.02 -3.42
CA GLU A 4 -3.75 0.69 -4.33
C GLU A 4 -2.37 0.05 -4.24
N VAL A 5 -1.77 -0.23 -5.41
CA VAL A 5 -0.39 -0.69 -5.52
C VAL A 5 0.49 0.51 -5.85
N LEU A 6 1.44 0.82 -4.96
CA LEU A 6 2.29 1.99 -5.06
C LEU A 6 3.44 1.74 -6.05
N SER A 7 3.58 2.63 -7.03
CA SER A 7 4.72 2.60 -7.94
C SER A 7 5.95 3.31 -7.34
N LYS A 8 7.16 2.99 -7.84
CA LYS A 8 8.41 3.67 -7.45
C LYS A 8 8.32 5.20 -7.59
N SER A 9 7.65 5.71 -8.63
CA SER A 9 7.54 7.14 -8.93
C SER A 9 6.42 7.88 -8.18
N THR A 10 5.43 7.16 -7.61
CA THR A 10 4.24 7.78 -7.00
C THR A 10 4.16 7.65 -5.48
N LYS A 11 5.13 6.97 -4.85
CA LYS A 11 5.14 6.63 -3.41
C LYS A 11 4.87 7.79 -2.45
N GLY A 12 5.40 8.98 -2.75
CA GLY A 12 5.32 10.14 -1.86
C GLY A 12 4.21 11.14 -2.22
N TYR A 13 4.22 11.65 -3.47
CA TYR A 13 3.36 12.76 -3.87
C TYR A 13 1.89 12.34 -4.12
N ASP A 14 1.66 11.18 -4.72
CA ASP A 14 0.32 10.75 -5.15
C ASP A 14 -0.50 10.14 -3.99
N LYS A 15 0.20 9.57 -3.00
CA LYS A 15 -0.39 8.90 -1.83
C LYS A 15 -1.23 9.85 -0.97
N GLU A 16 -0.70 11.04 -0.67
CA GLU A 16 -1.41 12.00 0.18
C GLU A 16 -2.62 12.58 -0.57
N ASP A 17 -2.46 13.01 -1.82
CA ASP A 17 -3.53 13.64 -2.60
C ASP A 17 -4.70 12.69 -2.86
N LYS A 18 -4.42 11.45 -3.24
CA LYS A 18 -5.45 10.42 -3.43
C LYS A 18 -6.16 10.07 -2.13
N PHE A 19 -5.41 9.87 -1.06
CA PHE A 19 -6.01 9.56 0.24
C PHE A 19 -6.91 10.71 0.72
N GLN A 20 -6.47 11.96 0.57
CA GLN A 20 -7.28 13.15 0.84
C GLN A 20 -8.57 13.15 0.02
N ALA A 21 -8.50 12.88 -1.28
CA ALA A 21 -9.66 12.78 -2.15
C ALA A 21 -10.62 11.66 -1.72
N TYR A 22 -10.11 10.46 -1.43
CA TYR A 22 -10.95 9.32 -1.01
C TYR A 22 -11.71 9.60 0.29
N ARG A 23 -11.11 10.34 1.23
CA ARG A 23 -11.76 10.71 2.50
C ARG A 23 -12.98 11.62 2.32
N THR A 24 -13.17 12.22 1.15
CA THR A 24 -14.39 13.00 0.83
C THR A 24 -15.61 12.11 0.58
N ILE A 25 -15.40 10.84 0.22
CA ILE A 25 -16.47 9.88 -0.05
C ILE A 25 -17.10 9.43 1.29
N PRO A 26 -18.41 9.68 1.55
CA PRO A 26 -19.01 9.41 2.85
C PRO A 26 -18.97 7.93 3.27
N SER A 27 -19.15 7.03 2.31
CA SER A 27 -19.12 5.57 2.51
C SER A 27 -17.71 4.98 2.52
N PHE A 28 -16.67 5.78 2.33
CA PHE A 28 -15.29 5.30 2.37
C PHE A 28 -14.85 5.08 3.82
N GLN A 29 -14.39 3.86 4.08
CA GLN A 29 -14.09 3.36 5.43
C GLN A 29 -12.74 2.63 5.51
N GLU A 30 -12.12 2.27 4.38
CA GLU A 30 -10.90 1.46 4.38
C GLU A 30 -10.06 1.64 3.12
N CYS A 31 -8.75 1.82 3.29
CA CYS A 31 -7.74 1.94 2.25
C CYS A 31 -6.61 0.97 2.52
N LEU A 32 -6.17 0.22 1.51
CA LEU A 32 -4.98 -0.62 1.57
C LEU A 32 -3.96 -0.11 0.56
N LEU A 33 -2.75 0.20 1.02
CA LEU A 33 -1.65 0.68 0.18
C LEU A 33 -0.54 -0.36 0.18
N ILE A 34 -0.28 -0.95 -0.97
CA ILE A 34 0.65 -2.07 -1.15
C ILE A 34 1.92 -1.55 -1.80
N ASP A 35 3.06 -1.72 -1.14
CA ASP A 35 4.36 -1.44 -1.73
C ASP A 35 4.74 -2.57 -2.71
N GLN A 36 4.98 -2.24 -3.98
CA GLN A 36 5.39 -3.26 -4.97
C GLN A 36 6.89 -3.54 -4.98
N THR A 37 7.69 -2.82 -4.18
CA THR A 37 9.16 -2.92 -4.17
C THR A 37 9.73 -3.64 -2.95
N ARG A 38 8.89 -3.91 -1.95
CA ARG A 38 9.20 -4.68 -0.75
C ARG A 38 7.91 -5.23 -0.16
N ILE A 39 7.99 -6.22 0.72
CA ILE A 39 6.83 -6.68 1.51
C ILE A 39 6.50 -5.59 2.53
N HIS A 40 5.53 -4.75 2.19
CA HIS A 40 5.08 -3.68 3.06
C HIS A 40 3.68 -3.23 2.64
N VAL A 41 2.74 -3.23 3.58
CA VAL A 41 1.37 -2.81 3.34
C VAL A 41 0.91 -1.89 4.45
N GLU A 42 0.23 -0.81 4.09
CA GLU A 42 -0.44 0.09 5.04
C GLU A 42 -1.95 -0.03 4.90
N GLN A 43 -2.63 -0.31 6.01
CA GLN A 43 -4.09 -0.36 6.09
C GLN A 43 -4.60 0.84 6.90
N PHE A 44 -5.33 1.72 6.24
CA PHE A 44 -6.07 2.80 6.88
C PHE A 44 -7.53 2.39 7.04
N SER A 45 -8.01 2.29 8.27
CA SER A 45 -9.43 2.01 8.56
C SER A 45 -10.06 3.14 9.35
N LYS A 46 -11.25 3.57 8.94
CA LYS A 46 -11.97 4.68 9.57
C LYS A 46 -12.62 4.19 10.86
N THR A 47 -12.24 4.77 11.99
CA THR A 47 -12.80 4.40 13.29
C THR A 47 -13.91 5.35 13.71
N ARG A 48 -13.80 6.63 13.38
CA ARG A 48 -14.79 7.69 13.64
C ARG A 48 -14.71 8.79 12.57
N LYS A 49 -15.57 9.81 12.67
CA LYS A 49 -15.51 10.99 11.80
C LYS A 49 -14.12 11.63 11.89
N LYS A 50 -13.43 11.71 10.74
CA LYS A 50 -12.05 12.23 10.60
C LYS A 50 -11.00 11.49 11.45
N GLN A 51 -11.26 10.26 11.88
CA GLN A 51 -10.30 9.44 12.63
C GLN A 51 -10.04 8.14 11.88
N TRP A 52 -8.77 7.83 11.72
CA TRP A 52 -8.28 6.68 10.98
C TRP A 52 -7.29 5.93 11.87
N ASN A 53 -7.40 4.60 11.89
CA ASN A 53 -6.39 3.72 12.43
C ASN A 53 -5.45 3.31 11.30
N LEU A 54 -4.14 3.36 11.55
CA LEU A 54 -3.11 2.85 10.66
C LEU A 54 -2.61 1.52 11.24
N ARG A 55 -2.64 0.47 10.42
CA ARG A 55 -1.89 -0.76 10.65
C ARG A 55 -0.86 -0.91 9.55
N GLU A 56 0.36 -1.24 9.93
CA GLU A 56 1.45 -1.54 9.01
C GLU A 56 1.72 -3.03 9.08
N TYR A 57 2.01 -3.62 7.92
CA TYR A 57 2.32 -5.03 7.75
C TYR A 57 3.65 -5.16 7.04
N ASN A 58 4.50 -6.07 7.50
CA ASN A 58 5.79 -6.37 6.91
C ASN A 58 6.07 -7.88 6.90
N GLU A 59 7.31 -8.28 6.61
CA GLU A 59 7.74 -9.69 6.51
C GLU A 59 7.50 -10.53 7.78
N GLU A 60 7.32 -9.89 8.94
CA GLU A 60 7.02 -10.54 10.22
C GLU A 60 5.54 -10.90 10.40
N ASP A 61 4.65 -10.31 9.59
CA ASP A 61 3.22 -10.53 9.66
C ASP A 61 2.77 -11.67 8.73
N GLU A 62 1.76 -12.43 9.14
CA GLU A 62 1.26 -13.56 8.36
C GLU A 62 0.20 -13.12 7.34
N ALA A 63 -0.77 -12.31 7.78
CA ALA A 63 -1.96 -12.00 7.01
C ALA A 63 -2.56 -10.62 7.33
N ILE A 64 -3.31 -10.11 6.34
CA ILE A 64 -4.07 -8.86 6.44
C ILE A 64 -5.54 -9.21 6.55
N ALA A 65 -6.13 -8.96 7.72
CA ALA A 65 -7.57 -9.05 7.93
C ALA A 65 -8.24 -7.71 7.58
N PHE A 66 -9.23 -7.75 6.69
CA PHE A 66 -9.93 -6.54 6.24
C PHE A 66 -11.00 -6.14 7.26
N VAL A 67 -11.18 -4.84 7.47
CA VAL A 67 -12.09 -4.31 8.49
C VAL A 67 -13.52 -4.18 7.94
N THR A 68 -13.67 -3.83 6.66
CA THR A 68 -14.98 -3.55 6.06
C THR A 68 -15.62 -4.73 5.35
N VAL A 69 -14.84 -5.78 5.10
CA VAL A 69 -15.31 -7.02 4.47
C VAL A 69 -14.75 -8.22 5.26
N PRO A 70 -15.52 -9.31 5.43
CA PRO A 70 -15.06 -10.51 6.13
C PRO A 70 -14.13 -11.33 5.23
N PHE A 71 -12.93 -10.80 5.00
CA PHE A 71 -11.92 -11.35 4.12
C PHE A 71 -10.53 -11.19 4.74
N GLU A 72 -9.68 -12.17 4.48
CA GLU A 72 -8.29 -12.19 4.91
C GLU A 72 -7.43 -12.70 3.74
N ILE A 73 -6.22 -12.16 3.62
CA ILE A 73 -5.24 -12.59 2.64
C ILE A 73 -3.87 -12.68 3.30
N THR A 74 -3.14 -13.76 3.04
CA THR A 74 -1.76 -13.90 3.53
C THR A 74 -0.83 -12.97 2.77
N LEU A 75 0.25 -12.50 3.40
CA LEU A 75 1.27 -11.74 2.67
C LEU A 75 1.94 -12.60 1.60
N GLN A 76 2.06 -13.90 1.83
CA GLN A 76 2.57 -14.85 0.85
C GLN A 76 1.72 -14.86 -0.43
N ASP A 77 0.39 -14.99 -0.30
CA ASP A 77 -0.51 -14.97 -1.47
C ASP A 77 -0.55 -13.61 -2.15
N LEU A 78 -0.48 -12.52 -1.37
CA LEU A 78 -0.48 -11.17 -1.90
C LEU A 78 0.75 -10.91 -2.81
N TYR A 79 1.90 -11.49 -2.45
CA TYR A 79 3.18 -11.29 -3.14
C TYR A 79 3.65 -12.50 -3.97
N ASP A 80 2.82 -13.54 -4.17
CA ASP A 80 3.16 -14.83 -4.80
C ASP A 80 3.92 -14.72 -6.15
N LYS A 81 3.67 -13.66 -6.92
CA LYS A 81 4.27 -13.44 -8.24
C LYS A 81 5.15 -12.20 -8.33
N VAL A 82 5.56 -11.67 -7.19
CA VAL A 82 6.43 -10.50 -7.12
C VAL A 82 7.87 -10.96 -6.97
N ASN A 83 8.70 -10.64 -7.95
CA ASN A 83 10.14 -10.81 -7.85
C ASN A 83 10.80 -9.47 -7.54
N PHE A 84 11.27 -9.31 -6.30
CA PHE A 84 11.91 -8.08 -5.86
C PHE A 84 13.33 -7.89 -6.41
N GLU A 85 13.99 -8.94 -6.90
CA GLU A 85 15.34 -8.85 -7.47
C GLU A 85 15.37 -8.24 -8.88
N LEU A 86 14.24 -8.26 -9.59
CA LEU A 86 14.10 -7.66 -10.93
C LEU A 86 13.80 -6.15 -10.89
N ALA A 87 13.65 -5.57 -9.70
CA ALA A 87 13.44 -4.14 -9.56
C ALA A 87 14.76 -3.40 -9.84
N GLU A 88 14.97 -2.97 -11.08
CA GLU A 88 16.23 -2.35 -11.52
C GLU A 88 16.74 -1.28 -10.54
N PRO A 89 18.05 -1.28 -10.21
CA PRO A 89 18.67 -0.22 -9.44
C PRO A 89 18.76 1.04 -10.31
N GLU A 90 17.95 2.05 -10.01
CA GLU A 90 18.04 3.34 -10.70
C GLU A 90 19.28 4.10 -10.20
N GLY A 91 20.20 4.41 -11.13
CA GLY A 91 21.25 5.41 -10.91
C GLY A 91 22.68 4.97 -11.25
N LYS A 92 22.97 4.65 -12.51
CA LYS A 92 24.28 5.00 -13.09
C LYS A 92 24.04 6.10 -14.12
N ILE A 93 24.37 7.33 -13.74
CA ILE A 93 24.58 8.41 -14.71
C ILE A 93 25.83 8.00 -15.48
N GLU A 94 25.64 7.54 -16.71
CA GLU A 94 26.73 7.30 -17.64
C GLU A 94 27.21 8.68 -18.11
N SER A 95 28.23 9.20 -17.45
CA SER A 95 29.00 10.33 -17.95
C SER A 95 29.71 9.87 -19.22
N VAL A 96 29.12 10.18 -20.37
CA VAL A 96 29.79 10.06 -21.67
C VAL A 96 30.97 11.04 -21.67
N GLU A 97 32.16 10.51 -22.00
CA GLU A 97 33.42 11.25 -22.15
C GLU A 97 33.34 12.45 -23.11
#